data_AF-A0A7Y5WZ51-F1
#
_entry.id   AF-A0A7Y5WZ51-F1
#
_cell.length_a   1.000
_cell.length_b   1.000
_cell.length_c   1.000
_cell.angle_alpha   90.00
_cell.angle_beta   90.00
_cell.angle_gamma   90.00
#
_symmetry.space_group_name_H-M   'P 1'
#
loop_
_entity.id
_entity.type
_entity.pdbx_description
1 polymer ?
#
loop_
_entity_poly.entity_id
_entity_poly.type
_entity_poly.pdbx_seq_one_letter_code
_entity_poly.pdbx_strand_id
1 'polypeptide(L)'
;LAVDDALEREFGAALELHDQTPDVFEAARTQLAYGARLRRAGRRVRAREQLRAAIEAFDALGAAPWSNRARAELEATGETARKRDASTLDRLTPQELQIAFLLAEGRTTREAAASMFLSPKTIEYHLRNLYRKLGVRSRTELAAAIERRGPDQD
;
A
#
# COMPACT_ATOMS: atom_id res chain seq x y z
N LEU A 1 -25.73 6.50 6.01
CA LEU A 1 -25.69 5.40 7.02
C LEU A 1 -26.09 4.07 6.37
N ALA A 2 -27.37 3.70 6.24
CA ALA A 2 -27.75 2.40 5.64
C ALA A 2 -27.27 2.18 4.19
N VAL A 3 -27.26 3.23 3.37
CA VAL A 3 -26.74 3.18 1.99
C VAL A 3 -25.22 3.03 1.95
N ASP A 4 -24.51 3.64 2.89
CA ASP A 4 -23.05 3.57 2.93
C ASP A 4 -22.58 2.19 3.38
N ASP A 5 -23.25 1.59 4.37
CA ASP A 5 -22.94 0.23 4.86
C ASP A 5 -23.23 -0.85 3.79
N ALA A 6 -24.30 -0.68 3.00
CA ALA A 6 -24.58 -1.56 1.88
C ALA A 6 -23.49 -1.47 0.80
N LEU A 7 -23.05 -0.25 0.47
CA LEU A 7 -21.97 -0.04 -0.51
C LEU A 7 -20.63 -0.60 -0.03
N GLU A 8 -20.30 -0.44 1.24
CA GLU A 8 -19.08 -1.05 1.82
C GLU A 8 -19.08 -2.58 1.65
N ARG A 9 -20.23 -3.24 1.83
CA ARG A 9 -20.37 -4.68 1.58
C ARG A 9 -20.17 -5.04 0.11
N GLU A 10 -20.81 -4.32 -0.80
CA GLU A 10 -20.69 -4.58 -2.25
C GLU A 10 -19.25 -4.38 -2.74
N PHE A 11 -18.56 -3.33 -2.26
CA PHE A 11 -17.13 -3.16 -2.57
C PHE A 11 -16.27 -4.26 -1.98
N GLY A 12 -16.56 -4.73 -0.76
CA GLY A 12 -15.87 -5.87 -0.16
C GLY A 12 -16.02 -7.13 -1.01
N ALA A 13 -17.26 -7.47 -1.39
CA ALA A 13 -17.54 -8.62 -2.24
C ALA A 13 -16.88 -8.51 -3.62
N ALA A 14 -16.86 -7.33 -4.23
CA ALA A 14 -16.17 -7.10 -5.49
C ALA A 14 -14.65 -7.37 -5.38
N LEU A 15 -14.01 -6.97 -4.27
CA LEU A 15 -12.59 -7.25 -4.04
C LEU A 15 -12.33 -8.76 -3.85
N GLU A 16 -13.18 -9.46 -3.09
CA GLU A 16 -13.10 -10.92 -2.94
C GLU A 16 -13.26 -11.68 -4.26
N LEU A 17 -14.08 -11.15 -5.18
CA LEU A 17 -14.20 -11.70 -6.54
C LEU A 17 -12.97 -11.41 -7.39
N HIS A 18 -12.37 -10.22 -7.25
CA HIS A 18 -11.14 -9.89 -7.95
C HIS A 18 -9.96 -10.77 -7.52
N ASP A 19 -9.88 -11.14 -6.24
CA ASP A 19 -8.83 -12.05 -5.72
C ASP A 19 -8.88 -13.45 -6.38
N GLN A 20 -9.99 -13.81 -7.02
CA GLN A 20 -10.14 -15.06 -7.77
C GLN A 20 -9.64 -14.96 -9.22
N THR A 21 -9.16 -13.78 -9.64
CA THR A 21 -8.73 -13.50 -11.01
C THR A 21 -7.34 -12.84 -11.03
N PRO A 22 -6.54 -13.03 -12.09
CA PRO A 22 -5.26 -12.35 -12.23
C PRO A 22 -5.39 -10.88 -12.68
N ASP A 23 -6.60 -10.33 -12.79
CA ASP A 23 -6.82 -8.96 -13.28
C ASP A 23 -6.59 -7.92 -12.18
N VAL A 24 -5.30 -7.64 -11.95
CA VAL A 24 -4.83 -6.66 -10.97
C VAL A 24 -5.31 -5.24 -11.33
N PHE A 25 -5.55 -4.94 -12.61
CA PHE A 25 -5.96 -3.60 -13.03
C PHE A 25 -7.40 -3.31 -12.60
N GLU A 26 -8.32 -4.25 -12.81
CA GLU A 26 -9.71 -4.08 -12.38
C GLU A 26 -9.85 -4.08 -10.85
N ALA A 27 -9.07 -4.91 -10.15
CA ALA A 27 -8.98 -4.85 -8.68
C ALA A 27 -8.57 -3.45 -8.19
N ALA A 28 -7.55 -2.85 -8.80
CA ALA A 28 -7.06 -1.51 -8.46
C ALA A 28 -8.11 -0.41 -8.76
N ARG A 29 -8.88 -0.55 -9.84
CA ARG A 29 -9.98 0.36 -10.16
C ARG A 29 -11.10 0.29 -9.12
N THR A 30 -11.44 -0.90 -8.66
CA THR A 30 -12.41 -1.11 -7.58
C THR A 30 -11.92 -0.50 -6.27
N GLN A 31 -10.65 -0.69 -5.90
CA GLN A 31 -10.03 -0.06 -4.73
C GLN A 31 -10.04 1.47 -4.81
N LEU A 32 -9.72 2.04 -5.98
CA LEU A 32 -9.78 3.49 -6.20
C LEU A 32 -11.19 4.03 -6.02
N ALA A 33 -12.19 3.39 -6.62
CA ALA A 33 -13.59 3.79 -6.49
C ALA A 33 -14.06 3.69 -5.03
N TYR A 34 -13.71 2.60 -4.35
CA TYR A 34 -14.07 2.36 -2.97
C TYR A 34 -13.45 3.40 -2.02
N GLY A 35 -12.13 3.61 -2.15
CA GLY A 35 -11.40 4.59 -1.35
C GLY A 35 -11.92 6.01 -1.53
N ALA A 36 -12.25 6.41 -2.76
CA ALA A 36 -12.84 7.71 -3.05
C ALA A 36 -14.25 7.86 -2.43
N ARG A 37 -15.03 6.77 -2.34
CA ARG A 37 -16.34 6.77 -1.66
C ARG A 37 -16.19 6.89 -0.15
N LEU A 38 -15.30 6.10 0.45
CA LEU A 38 -14.97 6.16 1.89
C LEU A 38 -14.49 7.55 2.30
N ARG A 39 -13.68 8.21 1.47
CA ARG A 39 -13.23 9.59 1.71
C ARG A 39 -14.42 10.54 1.78
N ARG A 40 -15.35 10.48 0.82
CA ARG A 40 -16.56 11.32 0.80
C ARG A 40 -17.47 11.05 2.00
N ALA A 41 -17.49 9.82 2.51
CA ALA A 41 -18.19 9.43 3.74
C ALA A 41 -17.44 9.77 5.04
N GLY A 42 -16.28 10.44 4.98
CA GLY A 42 -15.48 10.82 6.15
C GLY A 42 -14.70 9.67 6.80
N ARG A 43 -14.72 8.46 6.25
CA ARG A 43 -14.02 7.26 6.74
C ARG A 43 -12.54 7.26 6.34
N ARG A 44 -11.79 8.29 6.77
CA ARG A 44 -10.44 8.61 6.27
C ARG A 44 -9.41 7.49 6.42
N VAL A 45 -9.44 6.72 7.51
CA VAL A 45 -8.47 5.62 7.74
C VAL A 45 -8.65 4.54 6.67
N ARG A 46 -9.88 4.00 6.54
CA ARG A 46 -10.22 2.98 5.54
C ARG A 46 -10.05 3.48 4.11
N ALA A 47 -10.38 4.75 3.85
CA ALA A 47 -10.13 5.36 2.54
C ALA A 47 -8.66 5.29 2.14
N ARG A 48 -7.74 5.61 3.07
CA ARG A 48 -6.30 5.58 2.80
C ARG A 48 -5.79 4.18 2.51
N GLU A 49 -6.28 3.16 3.22
CA GLU A 49 -5.93 1.77 2.96
C GLU A 49 -6.22 1.38 1.51
N GLN A 50 -7.45 1.62 1.05
CA GLN A 50 -7.88 1.29 -0.31
C GLN A 50 -7.14 2.12 -1.38
N LEU A 51 -6.96 3.41 -1.13
CA LEU A 51 -6.28 4.31 -2.08
C LEU A 51 -4.77 3.97 -2.19
N ARG A 52 -4.12 3.55 -1.10
CA ARG A 52 -2.72 3.09 -1.16
C ARG A 52 -2.59 1.80 -1.97
N ALA A 53 -3.47 0.82 -1.75
CA ALA A 53 -3.48 -0.41 -2.52
C ALA A 53 -3.68 -0.14 -4.03
N ALA A 54 -4.60 0.77 -4.38
CA ALA A 54 -4.81 1.16 -5.77
C ALA A 54 -3.56 1.81 -6.39
N ILE A 55 -2.90 2.72 -5.66
CA ILE A 55 -1.64 3.35 -6.11
C ILE A 55 -0.59 2.30 -6.39
N GLU A 56 -0.41 1.34 -5.47
CA GLU A 56 0.59 0.27 -5.59
C GLU A 56 0.36 -0.58 -6.83
N ALA A 57 -0.88 -1.03 -7.04
CA ALA A 57 -1.24 -1.85 -8.19
C ALA A 57 -1.06 -1.07 -9.51
N PHE A 58 -1.53 0.18 -9.59
CA PHE A 58 -1.35 0.99 -10.80
C PHE A 58 0.12 1.30 -11.08
N ASP A 59 0.92 1.56 -10.05
CA ASP A 59 2.35 1.78 -10.22
C ASP A 59 3.07 0.52 -10.71
N ALA A 60 2.74 -0.65 -10.17
CA ALA A 60 3.30 -1.93 -10.59
C ALA A 60 2.98 -2.24 -12.06
N LEU A 61 1.79 -1.84 -12.53
CA LEU A 61 1.34 -1.96 -13.92
C LEU A 61 1.90 -0.86 -14.84
N GLY A 62 2.60 0.15 -14.31
CA GLY A 62 3.04 1.31 -15.08
C GLY A 62 1.90 2.24 -15.52
N ALA A 63 0.72 2.12 -14.91
CA ALA A 63 -0.49 2.89 -15.22
C ALA A 63 -0.46 4.27 -14.55
N ALA A 64 0.52 5.11 -14.92
CA ALA A 64 0.79 6.40 -14.28
C ALA A 64 -0.44 7.33 -14.17
N PRO A 65 -1.33 7.48 -15.19
CA PRO A 65 -2.52 8.31 -15.05
C PRO A 65 -3.45 7.86 -13.92
N TRP A 66 -3.56 6.55 -13.70
CA TRP A 66 -4.40 5.96 -12.66
C TRP A 66 -3.76 6.09 -11.27
N SER A 67 -2.45 5.85 -11.17
CA SER A 67 -1.70 6.09 -9.93
C SER A 67 -1.82 7.55 -9.48
N ASN A 68 -1.65 8.51 -10.41
CA ASN A 68 -1.78 9.94 -10.11
C ASN A 68 -3.19 10.28 -9.62
N ARG A 69 -4.23 9.71 -10.23
CA ARG A 69 -5.62 9.89 -9.78
C ARG A 69 -5.83 9.36 -8.36
N ALA A 70 -5.29 8.18 -8.06
CA ALA A 70 -5.40 7.59 -6.72
C ALA A 70 -4.62 8.39 -5.67
N ARG A 71 -3.44 8.94 -6.02
CA ARG A 71 -2.66 9.86 -5.18
C ARG A 71 -3.44 11.14 -4.86
N ALA A 72 -4.10 11.75 -5.84
CA ALA A 72 -4.91 12.93 -5.63
C ALA A 72 -6.07 12.68 -4.63
N GLU A 73 -6.75 11.53 -4.75
CA GLU A 73 -7.78 11.13 -3.78
C GLU A 73 -7.17 10.87 -2.39
N LEU A 74 -5.96 10.29 -2.32
CA LEU A 74 -5.25 10.03 -1.05
C LEU A 74 -4.86 11.33 -0.34
N GLU A 75 -4.32 12.31 -1.08
CA GLU A 75 -3.99 13.63 -0.58
C GLU A 75 -5.24 14.35 -0.05
N ALA A 76 -6.37 14.22 -0.75
CA ALA A 76 -7.65 14.76 -0.31
C ALA A 76 -8.19 14.13 0.99
N THR A 77 -7.58 13.06 1.51
CA THR A 77 -7.88 12.54 2.87
C THR A 77 -7.14 13.30 3.97
N GLY A 78 -6.25 14.23 3.64
CA GLY A 78 -5.35 14.91 4.58
C GLY A 78 -4.15 14.06 5.02
N GLU A 79 -3.83 12.97 4.32
CA GLU A 79 -2.71 12.09 4.69
C GLU A 79 -1.36 12.82 4.72
N THR A 80 -1.11 13.76 3.80
CA THR A 80 0.14 14.51 3.75
C THR A 80 0.41 15.31 5.02
N ALA A 81 -0.65 15.82 5.67
CA ALA A 81 -0.51 16.46 6.98
C ALA A 81 -0.12 15.44 8.06
N ARG A 82 -0.77 14.28 8.10
CA ARG A 82 -0.46 13.22 9.08
C ARG A 82 0.94 12.61 8.91
N LYS A 83 1.45 12.51 7.68
CA LYS A 83 2.80 12.00 7.40
C LYS A 83 3.92 12.87 7.98
N ARG A 84 3.65 14.14 8.27
CA ARG A 84 4.62 15.02 8.95
C ARG A 84 4.81 14.64 10.43
N ASP A 85 3.82 13.96 11.02
CA ASP A 85 3.81 13.64 12.46
C ASP A 85 4.03 12.14 12.78
N ALA A 86 3.97 11.26 11.77
CA ALA A 86 4.06 9.80 11.97
C ALA A 86 5.52 9.29 12.04
N SER A 87 5.75 8.21 12.81
CA SER A 87 7.05 7.54 12.87
C SER A 87 7.50 7.05 11.48
N THR A 88 8.80 6.82 11.31
CA THR A 88 9.36 6.52 9.98
C THR A 88 8.80 5.24 9.36
N LEU A 89 8.49 4.21 10.16
CA LEU A 89 7.94 2.94 9.67
C LEU A 89 6.42 3.00 9.44
N ASP A 90 5.67 3.83 10.17
CA ASP A 90 4.22 4.03 9.96
C ASP A 90 3.89 4.69 8.61
N ARG A 91 4.93 5.19 7.92
CA ARG A 91 4.82 5.74 6.56
C ARG A 91 4.84 4.67 5.48
N LEU A 92 5.18 3.42 5.82
CA LEU A 92 5.13 2.29 4.89
C LEU A 92 3.70 1.80 4.67
N THR A 93 3.43 1.32 3.47
CA THR A 93 2.21 0.54 3.19
C THR A 93 2.34 -0.87 3.76
N PRO A 94 1.24 -1.62 3.92
CA PRO A 94 1.31 -3.02 4.35
C PRO A 94 2.23 -3.88 3.46
N GLN A 95 2.18 -3.67 2.14
CA GLN A 95 3.02 -4.40 1.20
C GLN A 95 4.50 -4.02 1.31
N GLU A 96 4.82 -2.72 1.45
CA GLU A 96 6.19 -2.27 1.71
C GLU A 96 6.72 -2.78 3.05
N LEU A 97 5.87 -2.86 4.07
CA LEU A 97 6.21 -3.40 5.39
C LEU A 97 6.54 -4.90 5.28
N GLN A 98 5.70 -5.66 4.56
CA GLN A 98 5.94 -7.08 4.31
C GLN A 98 7.24 -7.30 3.52
N ILE A 99 7.50 -6.49 2.49
CA ILE A 99 8.78 -6.52 1.75
C ILE A 99 9.94 -6.17 2.69
N ALA A 100 9.80 -5.14 3.52
CA ALA A 100 10.85 -4.72 4.43
C ALA A 100 11.25 -5.84 5.41
N PHE A 101 10.27 -6.57 5.95
CA PHE A 101 10.50 -7.73 6.81
C PHE A 101 11.19 -8.89 6.07
N LEU A 102 10.66 -9.32 4.92
CA LEU A 102 11.27 -10.40 4.13
C LEU A 102 12.73 -10.08 3.76
N LEU A 103 13.02 -8.81 3.45
CA LEU A 103 14.38 -8.39 3.14
C LEU A 103 15.27 -8.26 4.40
N ALA A 104 14.73 -7.84 5.54
CA ALA A 104 15.46 -7.84 6.81
C ALA A 104 15.85 -9.26 7.25
N GLU A 105 15.01 -10.26 6.96
CA GLU A 105 15.29 -11.69 7.18
C GLU A 105 16.34 -12.30 6.23
N GLY A 106 16.87 -11.52 5.28
CA GLY A 106 17.91 -11.98 4.35
C GLY A 106 17.40 -12.56 3.02
N ARG A 107 16.08 -12.58 2.76
CA ARG A 107 15.55 -13.08 1.47
C ARG A 107 15.90 -12.21 0.27
N THR A 108 16.38 -12.78 -0.82
CA THR A 108 16.61 -12.05 -2.07
C THR A 108 15.33 -11.43 -2.62
N THR A 109 15.47 -10.43 -3.50
CA THR A 109 14.33 -9.82 -4.22
C THR A 109 13.47 -10.87 -4.93
N ARG A 110 14.10 -11.92 -5.49
CA ARG A 110 13.38 -13.03 -6.16
C ARG A 110 12.61 -13.90 -5.18
N GLU A 111 13.19 -14.21 -4.03
CA GLU A 111 12.51 -14.99 -2.99
C GLU A 111 11.35 -14.21 -2.38
N ALA A 112 11.53 -12.91 -2.10
CA ALA A 112 10.45 -12.05 -1.65
C ALA A 112 9.32 -11.95 -2.70
N ALA A 113 9.69 -11.83 -3.99
CA ALA A 113 8.73 -11.84 -5.09
C ALA A 113 7.93 -13.15 -5.11
N ALA A 114 8.60 -14.30 -4.99
CA ALA A 114 7.94 -15.60 -4.94
C ALA A 114 7.01 -15.74 -3.71
N SER A 115 7.45 -15.33 -2.52
CA SER A 115 6.64 -15.35 -1.29
C SER A 115 5.39 -14.47 -1.36
N MET A 116 5.41 -13.44 -2.20
CA MET A 116 4.30 -12.50 -2.37
C MET A 116 3.52 -12.73 -3.66
N PHE A 117 3.87 -13.75 -4.46
CA PHE A 117 3.29 -14.00 -5.79
C PHE A 117 3.40 -12.79 -6.75
N LEU A 118 4.52 -12.06 -6.67
CA LEU A 118 4.79 -10.87 -7.48
C LEU A 118 5.96 -11.09 -8.44
N SER A 119 6.10 -10.17 -9.41
CA SER A 119 7.31 -10.13 -10.23
C SER A 119 8.48 -9.51 -9.43
N PRO A 120 9.74 -9.92 -9.68
CA PRO A 120 10.90 -9.24 -9.10
C PRO A 120 10.93 -7.73 -9.38
N LYS A 121 10.46 -7.31 -10.55
CA LYS A 121 10.35 -5.90 -10.94
C LYS A 121 9.35 -5.13 -10.05
N THR A 122 8.27 -5.79 -9.62
CA THR A 122 7.32 -5.23 -8.66
C THR A 122 7.99 -5.02 -7.29
N ILE A 123 8.77 -6.00 -6.81
CA ILE A 123 9.52 -5.84 -5.56
C ILE A 123 10.54 -4.70 -5.66
N GLU A 124 11.29 -4.58 -6.77
CA GLU A 124 12.22 -3.46 -7.01
C GLU A 124 11.53 -2.10 -6.99
N TYR A 125 10.31 -2.02 -7.54
CA TYR A 125 9.49 -0.82 -7.48
C TYR A 125 9.19 -0.42 -6.03
N HIS A 126 8.69 -1.34 -5.21
CA HIS A 126 8.40 -1.09 -3.80
C HIS A 126 9.67 -0.76 -3.01
N LEU A 127 10.80 -1.44 -3.30
CA LEU A 127 12.11 -1.17 -2.70
C LEU A 127 12.54 0.29 -2.85
N ARG A 128 12.41 0.84 -4.07
CA ARG A 128 12.73 2.25 -4.31
C ARG A 128 11.86 3.19 -3.47
N ASN A 129 10.57 2.88 -3.35
CA ASN A 129 9.65 3.71 -2.58
C ASN A 129 9.88 3.62 -1.08
N LEU A 130 10.09 2.41 -0.55
CA LEU A 130 10.32 2.18 0.87
C LEU A 130 11.67 2.79 1.29
N TYR A 131 12.73 2.68 0.48
CA TYR A 131 14.02 3.32 0.75
C TYR A 131 13.87 4.84 0.85
N ARG A 132 13.15 5.46 -0.10
CA ARG A 132 12.84 6.89 -0.04
C ARG A 132 12.04 7.27 1.21
N LYS A 133 11.06 6.46 1.60
CA LYS A 133 10.21 6.72 2.78
C LYS A 133 11.01 6.60 4.08
N LEU A 134 11.89 5.61 4.18
CA LEU A 134 12.70 5.36 5.37
C LEU A 134 13.99 6.19 5.43
N GLY A 135 14.39 6.81 4.32
CA GLY A 135 15.66 7.53 4.21
C GLY A 135 16.87 6.60 4.21
N VAL A 136 16.68 5.31 3.91
CA VAL A 136 17.75 4.30 3.85
C VAL A 136 18.23 4.12 2.42
N ARG A 137 19.50 3.74 2.27
CA ARG A 137 20.16 3.56 0.98
C ARG A 137 20.63 2.14 0.73
N SER A 138 20.63 1.32 1.77
CA SER A 138 21.14 -0.05 1.72
C SER A 138 20.21 -1.03 2.42
N ARG A 139 20.38 -2.31 2.06
CA ARG A 139 19.66 -3.40 2.68
C ARG A 139 20.02 -3.58 4.16
N THR A 140 21.28 -3.30 4.50
CA THR A 140 21.75 -3.29 5.90
C THR A 140 21.08 -2.18 6.69
N GLU A 141 20.97 -0.97 6.13
CA GLU A 141 20.26 0.14 6.77
C GLU A 141 18.76 -0.14 6.92
N LEU A 142 18.15 -0.82 5.95
CA LEU A 142 16.77 -1.30 6.06
C LEU A 142 16.62 -2.27 7.24
N ALA A 143 17.47 -3.29 7.35
CA ALA A 143 17.45 -4.25 8.45
C ALA A 143 17.60 -3.54 9.81
N ALA A 144 18.56 -2.62 9.93
CA ALA A 144 18.75 -1.82 11.14
C ALA A 144 17.56 -0.88 11.43
N ALA A 145 16.85 -0.38 10.41
CA ALA A 145 15.63 0.40 10.61
C ALA A 145 14.47 -0.47 11.13
N ILE A 146 14.37 -1.73 10.68
CA ILE A 146 13.36 -2.70 11.15
C ILE A 146 13.68 -3.19 12.56
N GLU A 147 14.96 -3.47 12.89
CA GLU A 147 15.39 -3.90 14.23
C GLU A 147 15.17 -2.83 15.29
N ARG A 148 15.34 -1.55 14.94
CA ARG A 148 15.02 -0.42 15.84
C ARG A 148 13.53 -0.34 16.23
N ARG A 149 12.67 -1.15 15.61
CA ARG A 149 11.25 -1.34 15.96
C ARG A 149 11.01 -2.49 16.95
N GLY A 150 12.05 -3.20 17.42
CA GLY A 150 11.93 -4.30 18.38
C GLY A 150 11.12 -3.90 19.64
N PRO A 151 10.47 -4.87 20.31
CA PRO A 151 9.14 -4.75 20.90
C PRO A 151 9.16 -3.91 22.18
N ASP A 152 8.92 -2.61 22.05
CA ASP A 152 8.45 -1.74 23.13
C ASP A 152 8.12 -0.36 22.54
N GLN A 153 6.86 -0.17 22.13
CA GLN A 153 6.14 1.10 22.19
C GLN A 153 4.66 0.74 22.35
N ASP A 154 4.17 0.86 23.59
CA ASP A 154 2.81 0.58 24.09
C ASP A 154 1.65 1.10 23.21
#